data_AF-A0A832MI17-F1
#
_entry.id   AF-A0A832MI17-F1
#
_cell.length_a   1.000
_cell.length_b   1.000
_cell.length_c   1.000
_cell.angle_alpha   90.00
_cell.angle_beta   90.00
_cell.angle_gamma   90.00
#
_symmetry.space_group_name_H-M   'P 1'
#
loop_
_entity.id
_entity.type
_entity.pdbx_description
1 polymer ?
#
loop_
_entity_poly.entity_id
_entity_poly.type
_entity_poly.pdbx_seq_one_letter_code
_entity_poly.pdbx_strand_id
1 'polypeptide(L)'
;MEPDSKNVPAPPVANKPAGTAAPPVIAAPESYAPEAQAGRLRVAELYAIGGLALWGVWVALMAVAWWLRLWGTPAMLAGTVCLGALYAYGVYARTRAPHLWIEPVTANPEQLRVFNALASVASKAGLPMPRVALELNPHEVRLASCGWNIKQGGIVVPQGLLEQVQPSDEELRALLARELGWLSRPECGLAPVLETPLRAVGFIRHEGAAGWRTFSSAIEPSEPSESGSWITLIVLILCAVIVVYLTVTLAPVLLAIALMVLLLLAFERERTFFMDQLAANLLESASGLQSAIARQEFAAERISRLLRLRRENTPEGQEINPNIPPPTKPQDVDEFISDALVSAALPKPGAWKKRLFSKYPSPELRVYYLHYPSLRQRTLSQLMNDVEAWLARRLPARTPSQPPLEAPLKAAIMLGGCVGLAGAQLVLWRYTAYWWAQLLPLFAGGWVLGQWARKQGWAAGVLLRTILAAAYACSSVWFISGVLLGNRMAWGFPAMFLAAAACFCSLSLVIIRTRPPKLGK
;
A
#
# COMPACT_ATOMS: atom_id res chain seq x y z
N MET A 1 -87.81 13.79 -25.17
CA MET A 1 -86.97 14.00 -26.37
C MET A 1 -85.57 13.54 -26.02
N GLU A 2 -85.33 12.24 -26.21
CA GLU A 2 -84.00 11.63 -26.13
C GLU A 2 -83.24 11.96 -27.41
N PRO A 3 -81.96 12.37 -27.34
CA PRO A 3 -81.16 12.60 -28.52
C PRO A 3 -80.62 11.27 -29.09
N ASP A 4 -80.80 11.13 -30.39
CA ASP A 4 -80.47 10.00 -31.25
C ASP A 4 -78.94 9.81 -31.33
N SER A 5 -78.44 8.65 -30.90
CA SER A 5 -77.01 8.34 -30.72
C SER A 5 -76.35 7.67 -31.93
N LYS A 6 -76.93 7.80 -33.14
CA LYS A 6 -76.40 7.17 -34.35
C LYS A 6 -75.74 8.19 -35.28
N ASN A 7 -74.50 8.55 -34.99
CA ASN A 7 -73.46 8.90 -35.99
C ASN A 7 -72.18 9.37 -35.29
N VAL A 8 -71.31 8.42 -34.95
CA VAL A 8 -69.89 8.71 -34.63
C VAL A 8 -69.05 8.10 -35.76
N PRO A 9 -68.30 8.91 -36.54
CA PRO A 9 -67.44 8.38 -37.59
C PRO A 9 -66.27 7.58 -37.01
N ALA A 10 -65.98 6.44 -37.63
CA ALA A 10 -64.91 5.54 -37.22
C ALA A 10 -63.52 6.22 -37.35
N PRO A 11 -62.59 5.96 -36.40
CA PRO A 11 -61.24 6.50 -36.47
C PRO A 11 -60.44 5.89 -37.63
N PRO A 12 -59.47 6.63 -38.20
CA PRO A 12 -58.67 6.17 -39.32
C PRO A 12 -57.82 4.95 -38.93
N VAL A 13 -57.87 3.93 -39.79
CA VAL A 13 -57.07 2.70 -39.71
C VAL A 13 -55.60 3.07 -39.79
N ALA A 14 -54.85 2.84 -38.71
CA ALA A 14 -53.42 3.04 -38.65
C ALA A 14 -52.71 2.04 -39.58
N ASN A 15 -51.94 2.57 -40.52
CA ASN A 15 -51.10 1.78 -41.42
C ASN A 15 -50.08 0.96 -40.60
N LYS A 16 -50.10 -0.35 -40.84
CA LYS A 16 -49.19 -1.35 -40.29
C LYS A 16 -47.73 -1.00 -40.68
N PRO A 17 -46.81 -0.73 -39.73
CA PRO A 17 -45.43 -0.45 -40.09
C PRO A 17 -44.79 -1.68 -40.75
N ALA A 18 -44.13 -1.44 -41.88
CA ALA A 18 -43.36 -2.43 -42.61
C ALA A 18 -42.31 -3.06 -41.68
N GLY A 19 -42.19 -4.39 -41.77
CA GLY A 19 -41.37 -5.20 -40.88
C GLY A 19 -39.94 -4.71 -40.78
N THR A 20 -39.56 -4.25 -39.59
CA THR A 20 -38.18 -4.17 -39.15
C THR A 20 -37.63 -5.59 -39.04
N ALA A 21 -36.80 -5.98 -40.00
CA ALA A 21 -35.99 -7.19 -39.91
C ALA A 21 -35.21 -7.15 -38.58
N ALA A 22 -35.33 -8.22 -37.80
CA ALA A 22 -34.55 -8.37 -36.57
C ALA A 22 -33.05 -8.28 -36.92
N PRO A 23 -32.25 -7.55 -36.11
CA PRO A 23 -30.81 -7.50 -36.32
C PRO A 23 -30.23 -8.93 -36.28
N PRO A 24 -29.23 -9.24 -37.13
CA PRO A 24 -28.63 -10.57 -37.16
C PRO A 24 -28.09 -10.90 -35.77
N VAL A 25 -28.62 -11.97 -35.17
CA VAL A 25 -28.06 -12.59 -33.98
C VAL A 25 -26.68 -13.09 -34.40
N ILE A 26 -25.63 -12.39 -33.97
CA ILE A 26 -24.24 -12.83 -34.13
C ILE A 26 -24.11 -14.08 -33.26
N ALA A 27 -24.25 -15.25 -33.87
CA ALA A 27 -24.00 -16.52 -33.19
C ALA A 27 -22.56 -16.51 -32.67
N ALA A 28 -22.41 -16.66 -31.36
CA ALA A 28 -21.10 -16.88 -30.77
C ALA A 28 -20.49 -18.16 -31.38
N PRO A 29 -19.21 -18.18 -31.74
CA PRO A 29 -18.59 -19.37 -32.32
C PRO A 29 -18.61 -20.52 -31.32
N GLU A 30 -19.46 -21.53 -31.58
CA GLU A 30 -19.73 -22.69 -30.72
C GLU A 30 -18.56 -23.69 -30.60
N SER A 31 -17.39 -23.43 -31.18
CA SER A 31 -16.36 -24.48 -31.37
C SER A 31 -15.18 -24.47 -30.38
N TYR A 32 -15.22 -23.77 -29.24
CA TYR A 32 -14.06 -23.65 -28.31
C TYR A 32 -14.20 -24.39 -26.97
N ALA A 33 -15.18 -25.27 -26.79
CA ALA A 33 -15.49 -25.85 -25.47
C ALA A 33 -14.60 -27.05 -25.03
N PRO A 34 -14.32 -28.09 -25.84
CA PRO A 34 -13.72 -29.33 -25.30
C PRO A 34 -12.20 -29.25 -25.09
N GLU A 35 -11.45 -28.69 -26.05
CA GLU A 35 -9.98 -28.60 -25.96
C GLU A 35 -9.53 -27.60 -24.88
N ALA A 36 -10.32 -26.56 -24.64
CA ALA A 36 -10.06 -25.60 -23.58
C ALA A 36 -10.21 -26.22 -22.19
N GLN A 37 -11.05 -27.25 -22.00
CA GLN A 37 -11.19 -27.96 -20.72
C GLN A 37 -10.04 -28.96 -20.48
N ALA A 38 -9.58 -29.66 -21.51
CA ALA A 38 -8.44 -30.59 -21.42
C ALA A 38 -7.11 -29.87 -21.14
N GLY A 39 -6.93 -28.66 -21.66
CA GLY A 39 -5.79 -27.79 -21.32
C GLY A 39 -5.84 -27.22 -19.88
N ARG A 40 -7.05 -27.00 -19.33
CA ARG A 40 -7.27 -26.45 -17.98
C ARG A 40 -6.80 -27.38 -16.86
N LEU A 41 -7.00 -28.70 -17.01
CA LEU A 41 -6.54 -29.68 -16.00
C LEU A 41 -5.02 -29.83 -15.98
N ARG A 42 -4.38 -29.92 -17.15
CA ARG A 42 -2.92 -30.12 -17.25
C ARG A 42 -2.11 -28.95 -16.69
N VAL A 43 -2.60 -27.72 -16.86
CA VAL A 43 -1.94 -26.52 -16.35
C VAL A 43 -2.15 -26.38 -14.83
N ALA A 44 -3.35 -26.71 -14.31
CA ALA A 44 -3.59 -26.74 -12.87
C ALA A 44 -2.74 -27.80 -12.14
N GLU A 45 -2.55 -28.97 -12.76
CA GLU A 45 -1.66 -30.02 -12.28
C GLU A 45 -0.19 -29.58 -12.29
N LEU A 46 0.29 -28.97 -13.38
CA LEU A 46 1.67 -28.43 -13.48
C LEU A 46 1.96 -27.37 -12.40
N TYR A 47 1.00 -26.52 -12.06
CA TYR A 47 1.16 -25.52 -11.00
C TYR A 47 0.96 -26.07 -9.59
N ALA A 48 0.13 -27.10 -9.39
CA ALA A 48 0.05 -27.82 -8.12
C ALA A 48 1.36 -28.57 -7.85
N ILE A 49 1.93 -29.21 -8.87
CA ILE A 49 3.24 -29.86 -8.83
C ILE A 49 4.35 -28.82 -8.59
N GLY A 50 4.31 -27.67 -9.29
CA GLY A 50 5.26 -26.57 -9.08
C GLY A 50 5.15 -25.92 -7.69
N GLY A 51 3.95 -25.75 -7.17
CA GLY A 51 3.68 -25.23 -5.83
C GLY A 51 4.11 -26.20 -4.73
N LEU A 52 3.84 -27.50 -4.90
CA LEU A 52 4.33 -28.55 -4.01
C LEU A 52 5.85 -28.69 -4.08
N ALA A 53 6.46 -28.52 -5.25
CA ALA A 53 7.91 -28.51 -5.40
C ALA A 53 8.55 -27.29 -4.71
N LEU A 54 7.98 -26.09 -4.87
CA LEU A 54 8.42 -24.87 -4.18
C LEU A 54 8.23 -24.98 -2.66
N TRP A 55 7.12 -25.57 -2.21
CA TRP A 55 6.88 -25.84 -0.79
C TRP A 55 7.86 -26.89 -0.25
N GLY A 56 8.15 -27.95 -1.01
CA GLY A 56 9.16 -28.95 -0.68
C GLY A 56 10.56 -28.36 -0.59
N VAL A 57 10.94 -27.48 -1.53
CA VAL A 57 12.19 -26.71 -1.48
C VAL A 57 12.21 -25.79 -0.26
N TRP A 58 11.09 -25.16 0.09
CA TRP A 58 10.97 -24.33 1.29
C TRP A 58 11.12 -25.12 2.58
N VAL A 59 10.45 -26.27 2.71
CA VAL A 59 10.59 -27.19 3.86
C VAL A 59 12.02 -27.71 3.95
N ALA A 60 12.66 -28.05 2.82
CA ALA A 60 14.06 -28.46 2.79
C ALA A 60 15.01 -27.33 3.21
N LEU A 61 14.78 -26.09 2.74
CA LEU A 61 15.56 -24.92 3.16
C LEU A 61 15.35 -24.59 4.64
N MET A 62 14.13 -24.75 5.16
CA MET A 62 13.83 -24.61 6.59
C MET A 62 14.47 -25.71 7.42
N ALA A 63 14.47 -26.95 6.94
CA ALA A 63 15.15 -28.08 7.58
C ALA A 63 16.67 -27.91 7.58
N VAL A 64 17.26 -27.42 6.49
CA VAL A 64 18.69 -27.08 6.39
C VAL A 64 19.04 -25.89 7.28
N ALA A 65 18.20 -24.85 7.32
CA ALA A 65 18.40 -23.70 8.20
C ALA A 65 18.24 -24.07 9.69
N TRP A 66 17.32 -24.98 10.01
CA TRP A 66 17.17 -25.59 11.34
C TRP A 66 18.41 -26.41 11.71
N TRP A 67 18.90 -27.25 10.78
CA TRP A 67 20.11 -28.05 10.98
C TRP A 67 21.36 -27.19 11.17
N LEU A 68 21.46 -26.06 10.47
CA LEU A 68 22.56 -25.10 10.59
C LEU A 68 22.41 -24.12 11.77
N ARG A 69 21.38 -24.27 12.61
CA ARG A 69 21.06 -23.38 13.74
C ARG A 69 20.92 -21.91 13.36
N LEU A 70 20.46 -21.60 12.14
CA LEU A 70 20.27 -20.23 11.63
C LEU A 70 18.94 -19.58 12.07
N TRP A 71 18.32 -20.11 13.11
CA TRP A 71 17.05 -19.62 13.65
C TRP A 71 17.19 -18.18 14.15
N GLY A 72 16.30 -17.30 13.68
CA GLY A 72 16.25 -15.89 14.08
C GLY A 72 17.08 -14.92 13.22
N THR A 73 17.69 -15.38 12.12
CA THR A 73 18.43 -14.47 11.24
C THR A 73 17.48 -13.63 10.36
N PRO A 74 17.71 -12.31 10.20
CA PRO A 74 16.93 -11.44 9.33
C PRO A 74 16.84 -11.94 7.87
N ALA A 75 17.85 -12.68 7.41
CA ALA A 75 17.86 -13.31 6.09
C ALA A 75 16.73 -14.34 5.92
N MET A 76 16.38 -15.09 6.98
CA MET A 76 15.25 -16.00 6.96
C MET A 76 13.93 -15.25 6.91
N LEU A 77 13.77 -14.20 7.74
CA LEU A 77 12.55 -13.40 7.76
C LEU A 77 12.33 -12.68 6.42
N ALA A 78 13.39 -12.13 5.83
CA ALA A 78 13.38 -11.57 4.49
C ALA A 78 13.05 -12.64 3.43
N GLY A 79 13.66 -13.83 3.51
CA GLY A 79 13.35 -14.96 2.62
C GLY A 79 11.89 -15.37 2.67
N THR A 80 11.32 -15.51 3.87
CA THR A 80 9.90 -15.87 4.07
C THR A 80 8.96 -14.77 3.60
N VAL A 81 9.31 -13.49 3.82
CA VAL A 81 8.53 -12.36 3.30
C VAL A 81 8.60 -12.28 1.78
N CYS A 82 9.78 -12.48 1.18
CA CYS A 82 9.95 -12.48 -0.29
C CYS A 82 9.23 -13.65 -0.95
N LEU A 83 9.35 -14.87 -0.41
CA LEU A 83 8.67 -16.05 -0.91
C LEU A 83 7.16 -16.00 -0.66
N GLY A 84 6.73 -15.47 0.49
CA GLY A 84 5.32 -15.20 0.78
C GLY A 84 4.74 -14.13 -0.14
N ALA A 85 5.51 -13.09 -0.47
CA ALA A 85 5.14 -12.07 -1.45
C ALA A 85 5.08 -12.64 -2.88
N LEU A 86 6.01 -13.50 -3.26
CA LEU A 86 6.00 -14.22 -4.55
C LEU A 86 4.82 -15.19 -4.66
N TYR A 87 4.52 -15.93 -3.59
CA TYR A 87 3.36 -16.82 -3.51
C TYR A 87 2.05 -16.03 -3.54
N ALA A 88 1.94 -14.96 -2.75
CA ALA A 88 0.79 -14.07 -2.77
C ALA A 88 0.61 -13.38 -4.13
N TYR A 89 1.70 -13.01 -4.79
CA TYR A 89 1.69 -12.49 -6.16
C TYR A 89 1.21 -13.56 -7.16
N GLY A 90 1.68 -14.81 -7.04
CA GLY A 90 1.21 -15.92 -7.87
C GLY A 90 -0.28 -16.23 -7.67
N VAL A 91 -0.75 -16.24 -6.42
CA VAL A 91 -2.17 -16.42 -6.07
C VAL A 91 -3.01 -15.21 -6.52
N TYR A 92 -2.50 -13.98 -6.37
CA TYR A 92 -3.16 -12.77 -6.84
C TYR A 92 -3.29 -12.74 -8.37
N ALA A 93 -2.21 -13.06 -9.09
CA ALA A 93 -2.21 -13.17 -10.54
C ALA A 93 -3.22 -14.22 -11.02
N ARG A 94 -3.46 -15.27 -10.21
CA ARG A 94 -4.46 -16.32 -10.45
C ARG A 94 -5.89 -15.91 -10.11
N THR A 95 -6.13 -15.14 -9.05
CA THR A 95 -7.49 -14.74 -8.63
C THR A 95 -8.07 -13.59 -9.42
N ARG A 96 -7.24 -12.74 -10.03
CA ARG A 96 -7.68 -11.67 -10.95
C ARG A 96 -7.45 -11.99 -12.42
N ALA A 97 -7.19 -13.25 -12.74
CA ALA A 97 -7.10 -13.69 -14.12
C ALA A 97 -8.49 -13.47 -14.77
N PRO A 98 -8.62 -12.57 -15.76
CA PRO A 98 -9.91 -12.09 -16.26
C PRO A 98 -10.79 -13.20 -16.87
N HIS A 99 -10.31 -14.43 -16.99
CA HIS A 99 -10.99 -15.56 -17.59
C HIS A 99 -11.98 -16.30 -16.67
N LEU A 100 -12.01 -16.00 -15.36
CA LEU A 100 -12.87 -16.74 -14.40
C LEU A 100 -14.27 -16.14 -14.18
N TRP A 101 -14.57 -14.92 -14.66
CA TRP A 101 -15.82 -14.22 -14.33
C TRP A 101 -16.43 -13.38 -15.47
N ILE A 102 -15.96 -13.56 -16.71
CA ILE A 102 -16.53 -12.87 -17.87
C ILE A 102 -17.63 -13.76 -18.45
N GLU A 103 -18.86 -13.56 -18.02
CA GLU A 103 -19.97 -13.88 -18.92
C GLU A 103 -19.90 -12.88 -20.09
N PRO A 104 -19.90 -13.35 -21.35
CA PRO A 104 -20.02 -12.44 -22.48
C PRO A 104 -21.28 -11.60 -22.30
N VAL A 105 -21.21 -10.30 -22.63
CA VAL A 105 -22.36 -9.38 -22.59
C VAL A 105 -23.53 -10.03 -23.33
N THR A 106 -24.48 -10.56 -22.56
CA THR A 106 -25.70 -11.19 -23.07
C THR A 106 -26.73 -10.11 -23.42
N ALA A 107 -27.83 -10.52 -24.05
CA ALA A 107 -28.91 -9.66 -24.55
C ALA A 107 -29.62 -8.77 -23.50
N ASN A 108 -29.18 -8.75 -22.24
CA ASN A 108 -29.76 -7.89 -21.20
C ASN A 108 -29.44 -6.41 -21.52
N PRO A 109 -30.46 -5.53 -21.55
CA PRO A 109 -30.32 -4.13 -21.93
C PRO A 109 -29.32 -3.35 -21.05
N GLU A 110 -29.16 -3.69 -19.77
CA GLU A 110 -28.17 -3.02 -18.92
C GLU A 110 -26.74 -3.39 -19.28
N GLN A 111 -26.49 -4.65 -19.63
CA GLN A 111 -25.17 -5.10 -20.06
C GLN A 111 -24.80 -4.43 -21.38
N LEU A 112 -25.76 -4.31 -22.29
CA LEU A 112 -25.61 -3.58 -23.55
C LEU A 112 -25.36 -2.09 -23.32
N ARG A 113 -26.04 -1.47 -22.35
CA ARG A 113 -25.82 -0.08 -21.93
C ARG A 113 -24.39 0.14 -21.43
N VAL A 114 -23.87 -0.73 -20.56
CA VAL A 114 -22.49 -0.69 -20.08
C VAL A 114 -21.49 -0.89 -21.23
N PHE A 115 -21.74 -1.86 -22.10
CA PHE A 115 -20.89 -2.13 -23.26
C PHE A 115 -20.81 -0.93 -24.21
N ASN A 116 -21.96 -0.33 -24.55
CA ASN A 116 -22.03 0.85 -25.42
C ASN A 116 -21.38 2.07 -24.78
N ALA A 117 -21.57 2.27 -23.47
CA ALA A 117 -20.91 3.34 -22.73
C ALA A 117 -19.38 3.17 -22.78
N LEU A 118 -18.87 1.96 -22.54
CA LEU A 118 -17.44 1.71 -22.59
C LEU A 118 -16.87 1.83 -24.01
N ALA A 119 -17.58 1.33 -25.02
CA ALA A 119 -17.17 1.46 -26.42
C ALA A 119 -17.06 2.93 -26.85
N SER A 120 -18.03 3.75 -26.42
CA SER A 120 -17.99 5.20 -26.64
C SER A 120 -16.78 5.86 -25.97
N VAL A 121 -16.51 5.52 -24.71
CA VAL A 121 -15.38 6.07 -23.94
C VAL A 121 -14.03 5.62 -24.52
N ALA A 122 -13.89 4.34 -24.88
CA ALA A 122 -12.68 3.79 -25.48
C ALA A 122 -12.39 4.41 -26.85
N SER A 123 -13.43 4.57 -27.68
CA SER A 123 -13.34 5.26 -28.96
C SER A 123 -12.91 6.72 -28.78
N LYS A 124 -13.53 7.46 -27.85
CA LYS A 124 -13.16 8.85 -27.56
C LYS A 124 -11.70 8.97 -27.07
N ALA A 125 -11.21 7.97 -26.34
CA ALA A 125 -9.84 7.93 -25.84
C ALA A 125 -8.80 7.48 -26.90
N GLY A 126 -9.23 7.03 -28.08
CA GLY A 126 -8.33 6.42 -29.07
C GLY A 126 -7.70 5.11 -28.57
N LEU A 127 -8.39 4.39 -27.68
CA LEU A 127 -7.89 3.18 -27.03
C LEU A 127 -8.63 1.94 -27.55
N PRO A 128 -7.97 0.77 -27.64
CA PRO A 128 -8.65 -0.47 -27.98
C PRO A 128 -9.71 -0.82 -26.93
N MET A 129 -10.86 -1.33 -27.37
CA MET A 129 -11.95 -1.73 -26.49
C MET A 129 -11.49 -2.86 -25.54
N PRO A 130 -11.44 -2.63 -24.22
CA PRO A 130 -11.09 -3.68 -23.27
C PRO A 130 -12.27 -4.64 -23.07
N ARG A 131 -12.01 -5.78 -22.42
CA ARG A 131 -13.06 -6.73 -22.05
C ARG A 131 -13.95 -6.13 -20.96
N VAL A 132 -15.22 -6.51 -20.94
CA VAL A 132 -16.17 -6.13 -19.88
C VAL A 132 -16.72 -7.38 -19.24
N ALA A 133 -16.77 -7.39 -17.91
CA ALA A 133 -17.36 -8.44 -17.10
C ALA A 133 -18.42 -7.85 -16.19
N LEU A 134 -19.43 -8.64 -15.84
CA LEU A 134 -20.36 -8.30 -14.77
C LEU A 134 -20.05 -9.16 -13.55
N GLU A 135 -19.88 -8.51 -12.41
CA GLU A 135 -19.69 -9.20 -11.13
C GLU A 135 -21.03 -9.31 -10.42
N LEU A 136 -21.50 -10.53 -10.18
CA LEU A 136 -22.81 -10.82 -9.61
C LEU A 136 -22.91 -10.53 -8.09
N ASN A 137 -21.92 -9.85 -7.51
CA ASN A 137 -21.95 -9.47 -6.11
C ASN A 137 -22.85 -8.22 -5.92
N PRO A 138 -24.02 -8.33 -5.27
CA PRO A 138 -24.93 -7.20 -5.09
C PRO A 138 -24.41 -6.17 -4.08
N HIS A 139 -23.37 -6.50 -3.31
CA HIS A 139 -22.82 -5.63 -2.28
C HIS A 139 -21.68 -4.74 -2.77
N GLU A 140 -21.04 -5.10 -3.87
CA GLU A 140 -19.98 -4.31 -4.45
C GLU A 140 -20.60 -3.23 -5.34
N VAL A 141 -20.23 -1.97 -5.10
CA VAL A 141 -20.78 -0.81 -5.84
C VAL A 141 -19.70 -0.03 -6.59
N ARG A 142 -18.47 -0.55 -6.63
CA ARG A 142 -17.32 0.11 -7.24
C ARG A 142 -16.81 -0.71 -8.41
N LEU A 143 -16.62 -0.06 -9.56
CA LEU A 143 -15.96 -0.71 -10.69
C LEU A 143 -14.52 -1.06 -10.35
N ALA A 144 -14.03 -2.14 -10.96
CA ALA A 144 -12.66 -2.55 -10.84
C ALA A 144 -12.06 -2.86 -12.21
N SER A 145 -10.87 -2.31 -12.47
CA SER A 145 -10.02 -2.73 -13.59
C SER A 145 -9.12 -3.91 -13.19
N CYS A 146 -8.96 -4.88 -14.09
CA CYS A 146 -8.09 -6.04 -13.89
C CYS A 146 -7.24 -6.34 -15.15
N GLY A 147 -6.07 -6.95 -14.95
CA GLY A 147 -5.14 -7.34 -16.01
C GLY A 147 -3.86 -6.50 -16.11
N TRP A 148 -3.02 -6.84 -17.07
CA TRP A 148 -1.64 -6.32 -17.24
C TRP A 148 -1.53 -5.12 -18.17
N ASN A 149 -2.47 -4.99 -19.09
CA ASN A 149 -2.55 -3.91 -20.08
C ASN A 149 -3.96 -3.92 -20.68
N ILE A 150 -4.30 -2.88 -21.43
CA ILE A 150 -5.62 -2.75 -22.06
C ILE A 150 -6.01 -3.91 -23.00
N LYS A 151 -5.05 -4.59 -23.63
CA LYS A 151 -5.32 -5.71 -24.55
C LYS A 151 -5.65 -7.02 -23.82
N GLN A 152 -5.06 -7.22 -22.64
CA GLN A 152 -5.19 -8.43 -21.83
C GLN A 152 -6.08 -8.23 -20.59
N GLY A 153 -6.45 -6.98 -20.30
CA GLY A 153 -7.26 -6.59 -19.16
C GLY A 153 -8.73 -6.40 -19.50
N GLY A 154 -9.49 -6.12 -18.45
CA GLY A 154 -10.90 -5.85 -18.53
C GLY A 154 -11.40 -4.98 -17.39
N ILE A 155 -12.63 -4.50 -17.54
CA ILE A 155 -13.35 -3.76 -16.52
C ILE A 155 -14.47 -4.65 -15.99
N VAL A 156 -14.48 -4.82 -14.68
CA VAL A 156 -15.49 -5.57 -13.94
C VAL A 156 -16.51 -4.57 -13.40
N VAL A 157 -17.78 -4.76 -13.77
CA VAL A 157 -18.91 -3.93 -13.39
C VAL A 157 -19.77 -4.71 -12.41
N PRO A 158 -19.79 -4.36 -11.12
CA PRO A 158 -20.65 -5.04 -10.17
C PRO A 158 -22.13 -4.84 -10.43
N GLN A 159 -22.92 -5.87 -10.21
CA GLN A 159 -24.38 -5.82 -10.22
C GLN A 159 -24.90 -4.84 -9.16
N GLY A 160 -24.25 -4.78 -7.98
CA GLY A 160 -24.57 -3.80 -6.95
C GLY A 160 -24.43 -2.36 -7.42
N LEU A 161 -23.50 -2.04 -8.34
CA LEU A 161 -23.42 -0.70 -8.93
C LEU A 161 -24.66 -0.40 -9.78
N LEU A 162 -25.09 -1.35 -10.62
CA LEU A 162 -26.23 -1.13 -11.51
C LEU A 162 -27.54 -1.04 -10.72
N GLU A 163 -27.71 -1.87 -9.69
CA GLU A 163 -28.96 -1.95 -8.92
C GLU A 163 -29.06 -0.93 -7.79
N GLN A 164 -27.97 -0.68 -7.05
CA GLN A 164 -27.99 0.15 -5.85
C GLN A 164 -27.66 1.61 -6.14
N VAL A 165 -26.76 1.86 -7.10
CA VAL A 165 -26.34 3.22 -7.48
C VAL A 165 -27.17 3.73 -8.65
N GLN A 166 -27.55 2.85 -9.59
CA GLN A 166 -28.31 3.19 -10.81
C GLN A 166 -27.74 4.45 -11.49
N PRO A 167 -26.45 4.42 -11.88
CA PRO A 167 -25.79 5.61 -12.40
C PRO A 167 -26.48 6.10 -13.68
N SER A 168 -26.52 7.41 -13.89
CA SER A 168 -26.91 8.00 -15.18
C SER A 168 -25.93 7.61 -16.28
N ASP A 169 -26.27 7.83 -17.56
CA ASP A 169 -25.34 7.53 -18.67
C ASP A 169 -24.05 8.33 -18.59
N GLU A 170 -24.12 9.59 -18.13
CA GLU A 170 -22.95 10.43 -17.92
C GLU A 170 -22.09 9.93 -16.77
N GLU A 171 -22.72 9.58 -15.64
CA GLU A 171 -22.04 9.00 -14.47
C GLU A 171 -21.36 7.67 -14.82
N LEU A 172 -22.05 6.81 -15.56
CA LEU A 172 -21.52 5.51 -15.99
C LEU A 172 -20.33 5.69 -16.93
N ARG A 173 -20.42 6.58 -17.94
CA ARG A 173 -19.28 6.91 -18.81
C ARG A 173 -18.11 7.48 -18.01
N ALA A 174 -18.37 8.33 -17.02
CA ALA A 174 -17.34 8.91 -16.16
C ALA A 174 -16.61 7.87 -15.31
N LEU A 175 -17.36 6.94 -14.71
CA LEU A 175 -16.75 5.84 -13.97
C LEU A 175 -15.94 4.90 -14.87
N LEU A 176 -16.46 4.59 -16.07
CA LEU A 176 -15.76 3.77 -17.07
C LEU A 176 -14.50 4.47 -17.61
N ALA A 177 -14.54 5.79 -17.82
CA ALA A 177 -13.39 6.58 -18.22
C ALA A 177 -12.26 6.53 -17.18
N ARG A 178 -12.61 6.56 -15.89
CA ARG A 178 -11.64 6.40 -14.79
C ARG A 178 -10.97 5.04 -14.82
N GLU A 179 -11.75 3.97 -14.96
CA GLU A 179 -11.21 2.60 -15.03
C GLU A 179 -10.46 2.30 -16.33
N LEU A 180 -10.87 2.91 -17.44
CA LEU A 180 -10.09 2.85 -18.69
C LEU A 180 -8.74 3.56 -18.52
N GLY A 181 -8.73 4.69 -17.80
CA GLY A 181 -7.50 5.39 -17.41
C GLY A 181 -6.53 4.46 -16.67
N TRP A 182 -7.04 3.67 -15.73
CA TRP A 182 -6.26 2.64 -15.04
C TRP A 182 -5.65 1.62 -16.00
N LEU A 183 -6.44 1.05 -16.93
CA LEU A 183 -5.99 0.03 -17.88
C LEU A 183 -5.05 0.56 -18.98
N SER A 184 -5.17 1.84 -19.33
CA SER A 184 -4.36 2.48 -20.37
C SER A 184 -2.90 2.65 -19.96
N ARG A 185 -2.61 2.63 -18.66
CA ARG A 185 -1.26 2.85 -18.14
C ARG A 185 -0.44 1.55 -18.08
N PRO A 186 0.85 1.59 -18.46
CA PRO A 186 1.77 0.46 -18.29
C PRO A 186 1.88 -0.01 -16.83
N GLU A 187 1.65 0.90 -15.89
CA GLU A 187 1.72 0.67 -14.45
C GLU A 187 0.56 -0.18 -13.89
N CYS A 188 -0.47 -0.50 -14.69
CA CYS A 188 -1.60 -1.30 -14.18
C CYS A 188 -1.14 -2.69 -13.72
N GLY A 189 -0.13 -3.27 -14.39
CA GLY A 189 0.53 -4.51 -13.97
C GLY A 189 1.42 -4.38 -12.72
N LEU A 190 1.79 -3.16 -12.31
CA LEU A 190 2.59 -2.91 -11.10
C LEU A 190 1.73 -2.74 -9.84
N ALA A 191 0.44 -2.38 -10.00
CA ALA A 191 -0.47 -2.23 -8.86
C ALA A 191 -0.50 -3.47 -7.93
N PRO A 192 -0.53 -4.72 -8.44
CA PRO A 192 -0.45 -5.92 -7.61
C PRO A 192 0.84 -6.02 -6.79
N VAL A 193 1.97 -5.64 -7.40
CA VAL A 193 3.29 -5.67 -6.75
C VAL A 193 3.33 -4.67 -5.59
N LEU A 194 2.75 -3.48 -5.79
CA LEU A 194 2.65 -2.44 -4.75
C LEU A 194 1.60 -2.78 -3.68
N GLU A 195 0.53 -3.50 -4.03
CA GLU A 195 -0.50 -3.93 -3.08
C GLU A 195 -0.03 -5.06 -2.16
N THR A 196 0.90 -5.90 -2.62
CA THR A 196 1.41 -7.06 -1.86
C THR A 196 1.97 -6.67 -0.48
N PRO A 197 2.89 -5.70 -0.33
CA PRO A 197 3.38 -5.28 0.98
C PRO A 197 2.26 -4.66 1.84
N LEU A 198 1.30 -3.95 1.25
CA LEU A 198 0.15 -3.40 1.99
C LEU A 198 -0.72 -4.52 2.59
N ARG A 199 -0.98 -5.58 1.81
CA ARG A 199 -1.72 -6.77 2.27
C ARG A 199 -0.94 -7.55 3.32
N ALA A 200 0.37 -7.71 3.15
CA ALA A 200 1.22 -8.35 4.15
C ALA A 200 1.14 -7.63 5.49
N VAL A 201 1.17 -6.30 5.49
CA VAL A 201 1.02 -5.48 6.71
C VAL A 201 -0.38 -5.60 7.31
N GLY A 202 -1.44 -5.63 6.49
CA GLY A 202 -2.81 -5.89 6.94
C GLY A 202 -2.96 -7.25 7.62
N PHE A 203 -2.36 -8.29 7.03
CA PHE A 203 -2.33 -9.64 7.57
C PHE A 203 -1.55 -9.69 8.90
N ILE A 204 -0.36 -9.09 8.96
CA ILE A 204 0.43 -8.99 10.20
C ILE A 204 -0.35 -8.26 11.29
N ARG A 205 -1.14 -7.23 10.95
CA ARG A 205 -1.98 -6.54 11.94
C ARG A 205 -3.08 -7.44 12.49
N HIS A 206 -3.74 -8.23 11.65
CA HIS A 206 -4.84 -9.10 12.07
C HIS A 206 -4.32 -10.32 12.85
N GLU A 207 -3.42 -11.09 12.25
CA GLU A 207 -2.88 -12.32 12.83
C GLU A 207 -1.86 -12.04 13.93
N GLY A 208 -1.06 -10.98 13.79
CA GLY A 208 -0.12 -10.57 14.83
C GLY A 208 -0.82 -10.09 16.10
N ALA A 209 -2.00 -9.47 15.99
CA ALA A 209 -2.80 -9.11 17.16
C ALA A 209 -3.39 -10.36 17.85
N ALA A 210 -3.80 -11.37 17.08
CA ALA A 210 -4.25 -12.65 17.63
C ALA A 210 -3.10 -13.40 18.32
N GLY A 211 -1.96 -13.53 17.65
CA GLY A 211 -0.76 -14.16 18.22
C GLY A 211 -0.23 -13.43 19.45
N TRP A 212 -0.28 -12.09 19.47
CA TRP A 212 0.07 -11.30 20.65
C TRP A 212 -0.85 -11.59 21.83
N ARG A 213 -2.16 -11.72 21.61
CA ARG A 213 -3.12 -12.07 22.69
C ARG A 213 -2.79 -13.43 23.30
N THR A 214 -2.57 -14.44 22.46
CA THR A 214 -2.20 -15.80 22.91
C THR A 214 -0.85 -15.82 23.63
N PHE A 215 0.14 -15.06 23.14
CA PHE A 215 1.43 -14.95 23.79
C PHE A 215 1.33 -14.19 25.13
N SER A 216 0.56 -13.10 25.19
CA SER A 216 0.36 -12.34 26.42
C SER A 216 -0.39 -13.13 27.48
N SER A 217 -1.35 -13.98 27.10
CA SER A 217 -2.01 -14.88 28.04
C SER A 217 -1.10 -16.01 28.51
N ALA A 218 -0.12 -16.43 27.71
CA ALA A 218 0.88 -17.42 28.12
C ALA A 218 1.96 -16.86 29.06
N ILE A 219 2.08 -15.52 29.17
CA ILE A 219 3.00 -14.84 30.09
C ILE A 219 2.31 -14.51 31.43
N GLU A 220 1.02 -14.84 31.62
CA GLU A 220 0.39 -14.66 32.93
C GLU A 220 1.17 -15.41 34.00
N PRO A 221 1.73 -14.70 35.01
CA PRO A 221 2.52 -15.33 36.04
C PRO A 221 1.62 -16.24 36.86
N SER A 222 1.90 -17.55 36.84
CA SER A 222 1.35 -18.50 37.80
C SER A 222 1.70 -18.06 39.22
N GLU A 223 0.80 -18.29 40.19
CA GLU A 223 0.93 -17.81 41.57
C GLU A 223 2.34 -18.04 42.14
N PRO A 224 2.91 -17.04 42.84
CA PRO A 224 4.28 -17.10 43.32
C PRO A 224 4.43 -18.24 44.33
N SER A 225 5.21 -19.27 43.99
CA SER A 225 5.64 -20.26 44.97
C SER A 225 6.68 -19.63 45.91
N GLU A 226 6.50 -19.77 47.22
CA GLU A 226 7.28 -19.12 48.28
C GLU A 226 8.79 -19.45 48.30
N SER A 227 9.27 -20.35 47.45
CA SER A 227 10.71 -20.62 47.32
C SER A 227 11.32 -19.76 46.22
N GLY A 228 11.68 -18.52 46.59
CA GLY A 228 12.36 -17.54 45.75
C GLY A 228 13.66 -18.09 45.13
N SER A 229 13.54 -18.66 43.94
CA SER A 229 14.66 -19.17 43.17
C SER A 229 15.31 -18.03 42.39
N TRP A 230 16.59 -17.79 42.64
CA TRP A 230 17.46 -16.90 41.86
C TRP A 230 17.40 -17.19 40.34
N ILE A 231 16.97 -18.39 39.95
CA ILE A 231 16.69 -18.77 38.55
C ILE A 231 15.59 -17.88 37.95
N THR A 232 14.53 -17.58 38.70
CA THR A 232 13.43 -16.71 38.24
C THR A 232 13.93 -15.29 37.95
N LEU A 233 14.86 -14.78 38.77
CA LEU A 233 15.51 -13.49 38.57
C LEU A 233 16.38 -13.48 37.30
N ILE A 234 17.16 -14.53 37.05
CA ILE A 234 17.99 -14.65 35.85
C ILE A 234 17.13 -14.71 34.59
N VAL A 235 16.05 -15.49 34.60
CA VAL A 235 15.11 -15.56 33.48
C VAL A 235 14.49 -14.19 33.19
N LEU A 236 14.10 -13.46 34.24
CA LEU A 236 13.53 -12.11 34.10
C LEU A 236 14.53 -11.11 33.50
N ILE A 237 15.79 -11.13 33.95
CA ILE A 237 16.85 -10.27 33.40
C ILE A 237 17.13 -10.63 31.94
N LEU A 238 17.20 -11.92 31.60
CA LEU A 238 17.42 -12.38 30.22
C LEU A 238 16.26 -11.95 29.31
N CYS A 239 15.02 -12.10 29.76
CA CYS A 239 13.84 -11.62 29.05
C CYS A 239 13.89 -10.11 28.82
N ALA A 240 14.27 -9.32 29.84
CA ALA A 240 14.41 -7.88 29.71
C ALA A 240 15.47 -7.48 28.66
N VAL A 241 16.64 -8.14 28.67
CA VAL A 241 17.71 -7.91 27.69
C VAL A 241 17.25 -8.26 26.28
N ILE A 242 16.56 -9.39 26.10
CA ILE A 242 16.01 -9.82 24.80
C ILE A 242 14.98 -8.81 24.31
N VAL A 243 14.07 -8.35 25.18
CA VAL A 243 13.04 -7.35 24.81
C VAL A 243 13.69 -6.02 24.41
N VAL A 244 14.70 -5.55 25.15
CA VAL A 244 15.45 -4.33 24.81
C VAL A 244 16.20 -4.50 23.48
N TYR A 245 16.87 -5.63 23.29
CA TYR A 245 17.58 -5.93 22.05
C TYR A 245 16.62 -5.98 20.85
N LEU A 246 15.49 -6.68 21.00
CA LEU A 246 14.45 -6.77 19.97
C LEU A 246 13.84 -5.40 19.69
N THR A 247 13.53 -4.59 20.71
CA THR A 247 12.99 -3.24 20.46
C THR A 247 13.99 -2.35 19.76
N VAL A 248 15.26 -2.34 20.17
CA VAL A 248 16.30 -1.51 19.53
C VAL A 248 16.59 -1.95 18.09
N THR A 249 16.58 -3.25 17.79
CA THR A 249 16.87 -3.78 16.46
C THR A 249 15.65 -3.79 15.53
N LEU A 250 14.45 -4.12 16.02
CA LEU A 250 13.22 -4.17 15.22
C LEU A 250 12.59 -2.80 15.03
N ALA A 251 12.69 -1.86 15.99
CA ALA A 251 12.11 -0.53 15.85
C ALA A 251 12.51 0.19 14.55
N PRO A 252 13.80 0.29 14.15
CA PRO A 252 14.17 0.94 12.89
C PRO A 252 13.64 0.19 11.67
N VAL A 253 13.57 -1.14 11.70
CA VAL A 253 13.02 -1.96 10.61
C VAL A 253 11.51 -1.73 10.47
N LEU A 254 10.77 -1.77 11.57
CA LEU A 254 9.34 -1.50 11.58
C LEU A 254 9.03 -0.06 11.16
N LEU A 255 9.86 0.90 11.58
CA LEU A 255 9.74 2.29 11.15
C LEU A 255 9.96 2.43 9.64
N ALA A 256 10.98 1.75 9.09
CA ALA A 256 11.24 1.76 7.65
C ALA A 256 10.09 1.12 6.85
N ILE A 257 9.54 0.00 7.32
CA ILE A 257 8.36 -0.64 6.71
C ILE A 257 7.16 0.29 6.78
N ALA A 258 6.90 0.92 7.94
CA ALA A 258 5.80 1.86 8.10
C ALA A 258 5.95 3.07 7.17
N LEU A 259 7.16 3.63 7.03
CA LEU A 259 7.44 4.72 6.11
C LEU A 259 7.20 4.31 4.65
N MET A 260 7.68 3.13 4.25
CA MET A 260 7.45 2.57 2.92
C MET A 260 5.95 2.40 2.65
N VAL A 261 5.19 1.84 3.59
CA VAL A 261 3.73 1.69 3.49
C VAL A 261 3.04 3.04 3.32
N LEU A 262 3.43 4.05 4.10
CA LEU A 262 2.87 5.39 3.99
C LEU A 262 3.16 6.03 2.61
N LEU A 263 4.36 5.81 2.06
CA LEU A 263 4.72 6.26 0.71
C LEU A 263 3.90 5.54 -0.36
N LEU A 264 3.70 4.22 -0.24
CA LEU A 264 2.87 3.44 -1.15
C LEU A 264 1.40 3.91 -1.11
N LEU A 265 0.85 4.16 0.08
CA LEU A 265 -0.50 4.70 0.23
C LEU A 265 -0.60 6.12 -0.35
N ALA A 266 0.42 6.96 -0.18
CA ALA A 266 0.46 8.28 -0.80
C ALA A 266 0.49 8.22 -2.33
N PHE A 267 1.29 7.31 -2.88
CA PHE A 267 1.35 7.06 -4.32
C PHE A 267 0.00 6.60 -4.87
N GLU A 268 -0.67 5.65 -4.22
CA GLU A 268 -2.00 5.17 -4.64
C GLU A 268 -3.06 6.28 -4.63
N ARG A 269 -3.02 7.19 -3.66
CA ARG A 269 -3.90 8.36 -3.62
C ARG A 269 -3.66 9.29 -4.80
N GLU A 270 -2.40 9.60 -5.08
CA GLU A 270 -2.02 10.46 -6.20
C GLU A 270 -2.41 9.85 -7.54
N ARG A 271 -2.20 8.53 -7.65
CA ARG A 271 -2.59 7.75 -8.82
C ARG A 271 -4.11 7.79 -9.03
N THR A 272 -4.89 7.66 -7.96
CA THR A 272 -6.36 7.78 -8.00
C THR A 272 -6.83 9.16 -8.47
N PHE A 273 -6.29 10.24 -7.89
CA PHE A 273 -6.62 11.60 -8.34
C PHE A 273 -6.23 11.83 -9.80
N PHE A 274 -5.12 11.24 -10.25
CA PHE A 274 -4.70 11.33 -11.64
C PHE A 274 -5.73 10.70 -12.56
N MET A 275 -6.26 9.53 -12.20
CA MET A 275 -7.32 8.89 -12.99
C MET A 275 -8.63 9.66 -12.95
N ASP A 276 -8.98 10.28 -11.82
CA ASP A 276 -10.15 11.14 -11.73
C ASP A 276 -10.04 12.34 -12.69
N GLN A 277 -8.89 13.00 -12.73
CA GLN A 277 -8.64 14.11 -13.66
C GLN A 277 -8.58 13.65 -15.12
N LEU A 278 -7.97 12.50 -15.40
CA LEU A 278 -7.92 11.96 -16.75
C LEU A 278 -9.34 11.66 -17.26
N ALA A 279 -10.20 11.07 -16.42
CA ALA A 279 -11.59 10.82 -16.75
C ALA A 279 -12.38 12.10 -17.02
N ALA A 280 -12.22 13.11 -16.16
CA ALA A 280 -12.88 14.41 -16.33
C ALA A 280 -12.43 15.12 -17.61
N ASN A 281 -11.12 15.10 -17.91
CA ASN A 281 -10.58 15.69 -19.13
C ASN A 281 -11.03 14.93 -20.39
N LEU A 282 -11.05 13.59 -20.33
CA LEU A 282 -11.48 12.76 -21.45
C LEU A 282 -12.95 13.02 -21.80
N LEU A 283 -13.80 13.23 -20.80
CA LEU A 283 -15.22 13.49 -21.00
C LEU A 283 -15.58 14.97 -21.10
N GLU A 284 -14.60 15.88 -20.91
CA GLU A 284 -14.81 17.33 -20.84
C GLU A 284 -15.85 17.74 -19.78
N SER A 285 -16.06 16.88 -18.77
CA SER A 285 -17.03 17.07 -17.69
C SER A 285 -16.54 16.41 -16.42
N ALA A 286 -16.45 17.19 -15.33
CA ALA A 286 -16.15 16.68 -13.99
C ALA A 286 -17.42 16.31 -13.22
N SER A 287 -18.58 16.91 -13.56
CA SER A 287 -19.84 16.75 -12.82
C SER A 287 -20.35 15.32 -12.83
N GLY A 288 -20.28 14.64 -13.99
CA GLY A 288 -20.65 13.23 -14.09
C GLY A 288 -19.84 12.34 -13.14
N LEU A 289 -18.53 12.58 -13.01
CA LEU A 289 -17.68 11.81 -12.10
C LEU A 289 -17.92 12.17 -10.63
N GLN A 290 -18.12 13.45 -10.31
CA GLN A 290 -18.42 13.92 -8.96
C GLN A 290 -19.72 13.31 -8.44
N SER A 291 -20.79 13.37 -9.24
CA SER A 291 -22.07 12.77 -8.90
C SER A 291 -21.96 11.26 -8.72
N ALA A 292 -21.25 10.58 -9.63
CA ALA A 292 -21.04 9.15 -9.54
C ALA A 292 -20.27 8.74 -8.27
N ILE A 293 -19.23 9.49 -7.88
CA ILE A 293 -18.45 9.23 -6.65
C ILE A 293 -19.34 9.41 -5.42
N ALA A 294 -20.15 10.47 -5.38
CA ALA A 294 -21.07 10.74 -4.27
C ALA A 294 -22.07 9.59 -4.10
N ARG A 295 -22.73 9.16 -5.18
CA ARG A 295 -23.70 8.06 -5.14
C ARG A 295 -23.07 6.71 -4.78
N GLN A 296 -21.87 6.43 -5.27
CA GLN A 296 -21.11 5.23 -4.88
C GLN A 296 -20.84 5.20 -3.37
N GLU A 297 -20.50 6.35 -2.78
CA GLU A 297 -20.23 6.41 -1.33
C GLU A 297 -21.50 6.22 -0.50
N PHE A 298 -22.58 6.92 -0.84
CA PHE A 298 -23.86 6.74 -0.17
C PHE A 298 -24.36 5.29 -0.24
N ALA A 299 -24.24 4.65 -1.41
CA ALA A 299 -24.60 3.24 -1.56
C ALA A 299 -23.70 2.33 -0.70
N ALA A 300 -22.39 2.56 -0.69
CA ALA A 300 -21.45 1.77 0.10
C ALA A 300 -21.69 1.91 1.63
N GLU A 301 -21.91 3.13 2.12
CA GLU A 301 -22.23 3.39 3.53
C GLU A 301 -23.56 2.76 3.93
N ARG A 302 -24.59 2.89 3.09
CA ARG A 302 -25.90 2.27 3.31
C ARG A 302 -25.79 0.75 3.38
N ILE A 303 -25.13 0.13 2.41
CA ILE A 303 -24.94 -1.33 2.36
C ILE A 303 -24.22 -1.79 3.63
N SER A 304 -23.12 -1.13 3.99
CA SER A 304 -22.33 -1.45 5.19
C SER A 304 -23.15 -1.32 6.47
N ARG A 305 -23.97 -0.26 6.58
CA ARG A 305 -24.86 -0.03 7.73
C ARG A 305 -25.94 -1.10 7.83
N LEU A 306 -26.59 -1.45 6.73
CA LEU A 306 -27.65 -2.47 6.70
C LEU A 306 -27.09 -3.86 6.99
N LEU A 307 -25.94 -4.22 6.44
CA LEU A 307 -25.27 -5.48 6.75
C LEU A 307 -24.87 -5.57 8.23
N ARG A 308 -24.42 -4.46 8.81
CA ARG A 308 -24.11 -4.39 10.24
C ARG A 308 -25.36 -4.57 11.10
N LEU A 309 -26.43 -3.83 10.82
CA LEU A 309 -27.71 -3.97 11.55
C LEU A 309 -28.30 -5.37 11.42
N ARG A 310 -28.20 -6.00 10.24
CA ARG A 310 -28.61 -7.40 10.07
C ARG A 310 -27.75 -8.33 10.91
N ARG A 311 -26.42 -8.19 10.87
CA ARG A 311 -25.51 -9.00 11.69
C ARG A 311 -25.79 -8.87 13.19
N GLU A 312 -26.12 -7.67 13.66
CA GLU A 312 -26.46 -7.41 15.07
C GLU A 312 -27.82 -8.00 15.46
N ASN A 313 -28.76 -8.15 14.51
CA ASN A 313 -30.11 -8.67 14.75
C ASN A 313 -30.28 -10.17 14.40
N THR A 314 -29.34 -10.76 13.66
CA THR A 314 -29.40 -12.18 13.27
C THR A 314 -28.87 -13.04 14.43
N PRO A 315 -29.67 -14.01 14.93
CA PRO A 315 -29.22 -14.96 15.96
C PRO A 315 -27.94 -15.69 15.55
N GLU A 316 -27.08 -16.02 16.52
CA GLU A 316 -25.86 -16.80 16.26
C GLU A 316 -26.23 -18.12 15.54
N GLY A 317 -25.57 -18.36 14.40
CA GLY A 317 -25.79 -19.56 13.57
C GLY A 317 -26.82 -19.40 12.44
N GLN A 318 -27.55 -18.28 12.35
CA GLN A 318 -28.40 -18.00 11.18
C GLN A 318 -27.64 -17.26 10.08
N GLU A 319 -27.90 -17.65 8.83
CA GLU A 319 -27.31 -17.01 7.66
C GLU A 319 -27.92 -15.62 7.43
N ILE A 320 -27.05 -14.61 7.29
CA ILE A 320 -27.49 -13.23 7.05
C ILE A 320 -27.98 -13.14 5.61
N ASN A 321 -29.27 -12.86 5.41
CA ASN A 321 -29.80 -12.60 4.07
C ASN A 321 -29.04 -11.42 3.42
N PRO A 322 -28.32 -11.63 2.30
CA PRO A 322 -27.53 -10.60 1.63
C PRO A 322 -28.39 -9.65 0.79
N ASN A 323 -29.65 -9.96 0.53
CA ASN A 323 -30.45 -9.16 -0.39
C ASN A 323 -30.80 -7.79 0.21
N ILE A 324 -30.18 -6.72 -0.28
CA ILE A 324 -30.43 -5.35 0.16
C ILE A 324 -31.28 -4.68 -0.93
N PRO A 325 -32.52 -4.24 -0.62
CA PRO A 325 -33.34 -3.57 -1.63
C PRO A 325 -32.67 -2.27 -2.10
N PRO A 326 -32.90 -1.83 -3.34
CA PRO A 326 -32.42 -0.52 -3.80
C PRO A 326 -32.98 0.62 -2.94
N PRO A 327 -32.32 1.79 -2.90
CA PRO A 327 -32.84 2.95 -2.19
C PRO A 327 -34.19 3.40 -2.78
N THR A 328 -35.15 3.73 -1.91
CA THR A 328 -36.50 4.19 -2.34
C THR A 328 -36.57 5.68 -2.65
N LYS A 329 -35.60 6.46 -2.16
CA LYS A 329 -35.51 7.90 -2.40
C LYS A 329 -34.25 8.21 -3.19
N PRO A 330 -34.32 9.18 -4.13
CA PRO A 330 -33.12 9.72 -4.76
C PRO A 330 -32.21 10.28 -3.67
N GLN A 331 -30.92 10.00 -3.79
CA GLN A 331 -29.90 10.51 -2.88
C GLN A 331 -29.67 12.01 -3.18
N ASP A 332 -29.52 12.82 -2.15
CA ASP A 332 -29.19 14.24 -2.31
C ASP A 332 -27.70 14.40 -2.61
N VAL A 333 -27.39 14.30 -3.90
CA VAL A 333 -26.02 14.37 -4.41
C VAL A 333 -25.49 15.80 -4.32
N ASP A 334 -26.37 16.80 -4.48
CA ASP A 334 -25.99 18.21 -4.46
C ASP A 334 -25.59 18.64 -3.04
N GLU A 335 -26.32 18.18 -2.02
CA GLU A 335 -25.95 18.37 -0.61
C GLU A 335 -24.55 17.79 -0.35
N PHE A 336 -24.30 16.53 -0.76
CA PHE A 336 -22.99 15.91 -0.60
C PHE A 336 -21.86 16.67 -1.30
N ILE A 337 -22.08 17.11 -2.54
CA ILE A 337 -21.07 17.86 -3.29
C ILE A 337 -20.79 19.19 -2.59
N SER A 338 -21.83 19.90 -2.13
CA SER A 338 -21.66 21.16 -1.41
C SER A 338 -20.91 20.98 -0.09
N ASP A 339 -21.27 19.96 0.70
CA ASP A 339 -20.59 19.59 1.94
C ASP A 339 -19.15 19.13 1.71
N ALA A 340 -18.90 18.40 0.63
CA ALA A 340 -17.56 17.99 0.23
C ALA A 340 -16.67 19.20 -0.09
N LEU A 341 -17.20 20.19 -0.80
CA LEU A 341 -16.48 21.41 -1.14
C LEU A 341 -16.12 22.23 0.11
N VAL A 342 -17.03 22.31 1.08
CA VAL A 342 -16.80 23.01 2.36
C VAL A 342 -15.84 22.24 3.26
N SER A 343 -16.07 20.93 3.44
CA SER A 343 -15.31 20.10 4.38
C SER A 343 -13.89 19.78 3.92
N ALA A 344 -13.64 19.70 2.61
CA ALA A 344 -12.29 19.50 2.08
C ALA A 344 -11.41 20.75 2.28
N ALA A 345 -12.01 21.94 2.20
CA ALA A 345 -11.33 23.21 2.48
C ALA A 345 -10.95 23.37 3.95
N LEU A 346 -11.76 22.82 4.88
CA LEU A 346 -11.55 22.90 6.32
C LEU A 346 -11.47 21.49 6.94
N PRO A 347 -10.29 20.84 6.91
CA PRO A 347 -10.17 19.47 7.41
C PRO A 347 -10.52 19.39 8.90
N LYS A 348 -11.54 18.59 9.23
CA LYS A 348 -11.92 18.29 10.62
C LYS A 348 -10.72 17.76 11.43
N PRO A 349 -10.59 18.08 12.73
CA PRO A 349 -9.52 17.53 13.56
C PRO A 349 -9.54 15.99 13.51
N GLY A 350 -8.38 15.40 13.19
CA GLY A 350 -8.24 13.95 13.00
C GLY A 350 -8.40 13.44 11.56
N ALA A 351 -8.84 14.28 10.61
CA ALA A 351 -8.92 13.90 9.19
C ALA A 351 -7.55 13.48 8.62
N TRP A 352 -6.46 14.00 9.18
CA TRP A 352 -5.09 13.61 8.82
C TRP A 352 -4.82 12.11 8.97
N LYS A 353 -5.43 11.43 9.97
CA LYS A 353 -5.26 9.98 10.15
C LYS A 353 -5.87 9.22 8.99
N LYS A 354 -7.13 9.54 8.63
CA LYS A 354 -7.78 8.96 7.45
C LYS A 354 -6.98 9.26 6.18
N ARG A 355 -6.48 10.50 6.04
CA ARG A 355 -5.64 10.90 4.90
C ARG A 355 -4.32 10.13 4.81
N LEU A 356 -3.64 9.85 5.92
CA LEU A 356 -2.37 9.11 5.90
C LEU A 356 -2.56 7.61 5.68
N PHE A 357 -3.54 7.01 6.36
CA PHE A 357 -3.67 5.55 6.45
C PHE A 357 -4.70 4.95 5.47
N SER A 358 -5.43 5.75 4.69
CA SER A 358 -6.33 5.26 3.64
C SER A 358 -5.59 5.05 2.32
N LYS A 359 -5.83 3.91 1.67
CA LYS A 359 -5.34 3.61 0.31
C LYS A 359 -5.94 4.56 -0.73
N TYR A 360 -7.24 4.82 -0.62
CA TYR A 360 -7.95 5.72 -1.53
C TYR A 360 -8.15 7.08 -0.87
N PRO A 361 -8.09 8.18 -1.63
CA PRO A 361 -8.45 9.48 -1.12
C PRO A 361 -9.92 9.50 -0.74
N SER A 362 -10.29 10.32 0.25
CA SER A 362 -11.68 10.40 0.68
C SER A 362 -12.55 10.96 -0.47
N PRO A 363 -13.80 10.51 -0.61
CA PRO A 363 -14.69 10.95 -1.68
C PRO A 363 -14.83 12.48 -1.74
N GLU A 364 -14.88 13.15 -0.59
CA GLU A 364 -14.99 14.60 -0.50
C GLU A 364 -13.77 15.29 -1.10
N LEU A 365 -12.58 14.76 -0.82
CA LEU A 365 -11.32 15.28 -1.34
C LEU A 365 -11.21 15.06 -2.86
N ARG A 366 -11.78 13.96 -3.38
CA ARG A 366 -11.85 13.68 -4.82
C ARG A 366 -12.80 14.64 -5.52
N VAL A 367 -13.99 14.84 -4.97
CA VAL A 367 -14.97 15.82 -5.48
C VAL A 367 -14.36 17.22 -5.49
N TYR A 368 -13.68 17.60 -4.40
CA TYR A 368 -12.99 18.88 -4.29
C TYR A 368 -11.92 19.10 -5.37
N TYR A 369 -11.03 18.14 -5.59
CA TYR A 369 -9.97 18.29 -6.62
C TYR A 369 -10.47 18.12 -8.06
N LEU A 370 -11.62 17.47 -8.25
CA LEU A 370 -12.32 17.50 -9.54
C LEU A 370 -12.90 18.89 -9.83
N HIS A 371 -13.35 19.62 -8.79
CA HIS A 371 -13.87 20.97 -8.93
C HIS A 371 -12.73 22.01 -9.09
N TYR A 372 -11.63 21.81 -8.36
CA TYR A 372 -10.47 22.72 -8.36
C TYR A 372 -9.17 22.01 -8.80
N PRO A 373 -9.02 21.64 -10.07
CA PRO A 373 -7.88 20.85 -10.54
C PRO A 373 -6.53 21.58 -10.35
N SER A 374 -6.52 22.92 -10.41
CA SER A 374 -5.31 23.75 -10.23
C SER A 374 -4.77 23.72 -8.79
N LEU A 375 -5.63 23.49 -7.79
CA LEU A 375 -5.21 23.44 -6.38
C LEU A 375 -4.45 22.14 -6.04
N ARG A 376 -4.59 21.11 -6.88
CA ARG A 376 -3.93 19.81 -6.66
C ARG A 376 -2.41 19.88 -6.80
N GLN A 377 -1.85 20.69 -7.71
CA GLN A 377 -0.39 20.73 -7.90
C GLN A 377 0.38 21.11 -6.62
N ARG A 378 -0.30 21.62 -5.58
CA ARG A 378 0.27 21.98 -4.29
C ARG A 378 0.28 20.85 -3.25
N THR A 379 -0.34 19.69 -3.50
CA THR A 379 -0.63 18.71 -2.44
C THR A 379 0.53 17.81 -2.05
N LEU A 380 1.42 17.42 -2.96
CA LEU A 380 2.57 16.60 -2.60
C LEU A 380 3.56 17.38 -1.74
N SER A 381 3.74 18.67 -2.05
CA SER A 381 4.42 19.63 -1.16
C SER A 381 3.66 19.83 0.15
N GLN A 382 2.33 19.88 0.15
CA GLN A 382 1.56 19.97 1.39
C GLN A 382 1.66 18.70 2.25
N LEU A 383 1.72 17.51 1.66
CA LEU A 383 1.94 16.25 2.39
C LEU A 383 3.31 16.28 3.09
N MET A 384 4.34 16.75 2.39
CA MET A 384 5.66 16.94 2.98
C MET A 384 5.63 17.97 4.12
N ASN A 385 4.93 19.08 3.93
CA ASN A 385 4.74 20.10 4.97
C ASN A 385 3.93 19.56 6.16
N ASP A 386 2.93 18.69 5.93
CA ASP A 386 2.11 18.07 6.96
C ASP A 386 2.93 17.07 7.78
N VAL A 387 3.78 16.27 7.13
CA VAL A 387 4.72 15.36 7.78
C VAL A 387 5.73 16.16 8.60
N GLU A 388 6.27 17.25 8.04
CA GLU A 388 7.18 18.15 8.75
C GLU A 388 6.51 18.79 9.98
N ALA A 389 5.28 19.30 9.83
CA ALA A 389 4.50 19.87 10.93
C ALA A 389 4.11 18.83 11.99
N TRP A 390 3.91 17.57 11.60
CA TRP A 390 3.66 16.47 12.52
C TRP A 390 4.92 16.10 13.31
N LEU A 391 6.07 15.99 12.63
CA LEU A 391 7.37 15.74 13.25
C LEU A 391 7.77 16.88 14.19
N ALA A 392 7.57 18.13 13.78
CA ALA A 392 7.85 19.32 14.58
C ALA A 392 7.03 19.38 15.88
N ARG A 393 5.79 18.86 15.87
CA ARG A 393 4.94 18.75 17.08
C ARG A 393 5.35 17.63 18.03
N ARG A 394 6.07 16.62 17.54
CA ARG A 394 6.46 15.42 18.31
C ARG A 394 7.90 15.47 18.81
N LEU A 395 8.75 16.22 18.14
CA LEU A 395 10.14 16.43 18.54
C LEU A 395 10.23 17.59 19.54
N PRO A 396 11.10 17.51 20.56
CA PRO A 396 11.26 18.58 21.54
C PRO A 396 11.67 19.89 20.85
N ALA A 397 11.12 21.01 21.36
CA ALA A 397 11.32 22.34 20.80
C ALA A 397 12.81 22.65 20.60
N ARG A 398 13.17 23.04 19.37
CA ARG A 398 14.54 23.42 19.00
C ARG A 398 14.97 24.67 19.76
N THR A 399 16.22 24.68 20.21
CA THR A 399 16.89 25.94 20.55
C THR A 399 17.24 26.69 19.26
N PRO A 400 17.08 28.03 19.24
CA PRO A 400 17.23 28.85 18.04
C PRO A 400 18.63 28.86 17.41
N SER A 401 19.62 28.27 18.08
CA SER A 401 21.00 28.15 17.60
C SER A 401 21.28 26.91 16.73
N GLN A 402 20.32 26.00 16.54
CA GLN A 402 20.54 24.80 15.73
C GLN A 402 20.24 25.03 14.23
N PRO A 403 21.13 24.64 13.31
CA PRO A 403 20.94 24.83 11.86
C PRO A 403 19.69 24.09 11.35
N PRO A 404 19.04 24.55 10.27
CA PRO A 404 17.82 23.93 9.71
C PRO A 404 18.03 22.43 9.44
N LEU A 405 17.03 21.61 9.81
CA LEU A 405 17.05 20.13 9.72
C LEU A 405 17.14 19.64 8.27
N GLU A 406 16.80 20.52 7.32
CA GLU A 406 16.75 20.25 5.90
C GLU A 406 18.11 19.83 5.33
N ALA A 407 19.20 20.52 5.71
CA ALA A 407 20.55 20.22 5.22
C ALA A 407 21.10 18.87 5.75
N PRO A 408 21.06 18.56 7.06
CA PRO A 408 21.53 17.27 7.56
C PRO A 408 20.60 16.10 7.14
N LEU A 409 19.29 16.32 6.98
CA LEU A 409 18.37 15.28 6.51
C LEU A 409 18.58 14.97 5.01
N LYS A 410 18.68 16.00 4.16
CA LYS A 410 19.04 15.82 2.74
C LYS A 410 20.42 15.21 2.58
N ALA A 411 21.40 15.66 3.38
CA ALA A 411 22.74 15.08 3.39
C ALA A 411 22.73 13.62 3.84
N ALA A 412 21.98 13.25 4.88
CA ALA A 412 21.89 11.85 5.34
C ALA A 412 21.22 10.93 4.31
N ILE A 413 20.18 11.41 3.61
CA ILE A 413 19.51 10.65 2.54
C ILE A 413 20.44 10.48 1.33
N MET A 414 21.14 11.55 0.92
CA MET A 414 22.10 11.46 -0.19
C MET A 414 23.34 10.64 0.16
N LEU A 415 23.93 10.81 1.36
CA LEU A 415 25.08 10.00 1.78
C LEU A 415 24.70 8.52 1.95
N GLY A 416 23.53 8.22 2.52
CA GLY A 416 23.03 6.86 2.64
C GLY A 416 22.84 6.18 1.29
N GLY A 417 22.33 6.91 0.29
CA GLY A 417 22.22 6.44 -1.10
C GLY A 417 23.57 6.26 -1.80
N CYS A 418 24.48 7.23 -1.69
CA CYS A 418 25.80 7.18 -2.34
C CYS A 418 26.73 6.12 -1.72
N VAL A 419 26.70 5.93 -0.39
CA VAL A 419 27.51 4.91 0.30
C VAL A 419 26.97 3.50 0.04
N GLY A 420 25.64 3.34 -0.07
CA GLY A 420 25.02 2.07 -0.49
C GLY A 420 25.41 1.66 -1.91
N LEU A 421 25.53 2.63 -2.83
CA LEU A 421 25.93 2.38 -4.22
C LEU A 421 27.44 2.16 -4.39
N ALA A 422 28.29 2.92 -3.68
CA ALA A 422 29.74 2.76 -3.72
C ALA A 422 30.22 1.47 -3.02
N GLY A 423 29.55 1.05 -1.94
CA GLY A 423 29.82 -0.21 -1.25
C GLY A 423 29.51 -1.46 -2.09
N ALA A 424 28.59 -1.35 -3.06
CA ALA A 424 28.24 -2.44 -3.96
C ALA A 424 29.26 -2.66 -5.10
N GLN A 425 30.10 -1.66 -5.44
CA GLN A 425 31.03 -1.74 -6.58
C GLN A 425 32.46 -2.21 -6.24
N LEU A 426 32.86 -2.27 -4.96
CA LEU A 426 34.25 -2.57 -4.54
C LEU A 426 34.45 -3.97 -3.95
N VAL A 427 33.66 -4.96 -4.40
CA VAL A 427 33.63 -6.32 -3.82
C VAL A 427 34.77 -7.24 -4.32
N LEU A 428 35.73 -6.77 -5.14
CA LEU A 428 36.70 -7.67 -5.78
C LEU A 428 38.18 -7.63 -5.35
N TRP A 429 38.63 -6.83 -4.37
CA TRP A 429 40.07 -6.82 -3.97
C TRP A 429 40.34 -7.05 -2.46
N ARG A 430 40.59 -8.33 -2.15
CA ARG A 430 41.38 -8.94 -1.04
C ARG A 430 41.47 -8.18 0.31
N TYR A 431 40.51 -8.52 1.17
CA TYR A 431 40.48 -8.79 2.62
C TYR A 431 41.42 -8.13 3.64
N THR A 432 42.58 -7.55 3.33
CA THR A 432 43.41 -6.81 4.31
C THR A 432 43.50 -5.32 3.97
N ALA A 433 43.55 -4.99 2.68
CA ALA A 433 43.36 -3.61 2.21
C ALA A 433 41.94 -3.11 2.51
N TYR A 434 40.94 -4.00 2.49
CA TYR A 434 39.54 -3.69 2.82
C TYR A 434 39.36 -3.19 4.26
N TRP A 435 40.02 -3.82 5.24
CA TRP A 435 39.92 -3.38 6.65
C TRP A 435 40.67 -2.07 6.91
N TRP A 436 41.87 -1.90 6.35
CA TRP A 436 42.63 -0.66 6.51
C TRP A 436 42.02 0.52 5.75
N ALA A 437 41.50 0.30 4.55
CA ALA A 437 40.77 1.33 3.79
C ALA A 437 39.41 1.70 4.42
N GLN A 438 38.87 0.89 5.34
CA GLN A 438 37.63 1.18 6.07
C GLN A 438 37.86 1.93 7.39
N LEU A 439 38.94 1.62 8.09
CA LEU A 439 39.30 2.32 9.32
C LEU A 439 39.90 3.70 9.01
N LEU A 440 40.68 3.86 7.94
CA LEU A 440 41.32 5.14 7.60
C LEU A 440 40.34 6.31 7.45
N PRO A 441 39.21 6.20 6.71
CA PRO A 441 38.25 7.30 6.55
C PRO A 441 37.48 7.61 7.84
N LEU A 442 37.21 6.61 8.68
CA LEU A 442 36.59 6.83 9.99
C LEU A 442 37.56 7.54 10.95
N PHE A 443 38.84 7.17 10.93
CA PHE A 443 39.88 7.86 11.69
C PHE A 443 40.16 9.27 11.14
N ALA A 444 40.25 9.45 9.82
CA ALA A 444 40.46 10.75 9.18
C ALA A 444 39.23 11.66 9.38
N GLY A 445 38.02 11.14 9.21
CA GLY A 445 36.77 11.85 9.46
C GLY A 445 36.61 12.22 10.94
N GLY A 446 36.88 11.29 11.85
CA GLY A 446 36.89 11.56 13.30
C GLY A 446 37.95 12.61 13.70
N TRP A 447 39.13 12.57 13.08
CA TRP A 447 40.18 13.57 13.28
C TRP A 447 39.74 14.93 12.75
N VAL A 448 39.29 15.04 11.50
CA VAL A 448 38.85 16.31 10.88
C VAL A 448 37.69 16.91 11.65
N LEU A 449 36.70 16.10 12.03
CA LEU A 449 35.58 16.52 12.86
C LEU A 449 36.05 16.98 14.24
N GLY A 450 37.02 16.28 14.84
CA GLY A 450 37.66 16.66 16.10
C GLY A 450 38.39 18.00 16.03
N GLN A 451 39.14 18.25 14.97
CA GLN A 451 39.85 19.52 14.75
C GLN A 451 38.87 20.67 14.45
N TRP A 452 37.83 20.41 13.65
CA TRP A 452 36.80 21.39 13.35
C TRP A 452 35.99 21.75 14.60
N ALA A 453 35.56 20.76 15.38
CA ALA A 453 34.87 20.97 16.64
C ALA A 453 35.73 21.70 17.68
N ARG A 454 37.05 21.42 17.73
CA ARG A 454 38.01 22.14 18.58
C ARG A 454 38.11 23.61 18.16
N LYS A 455 38.12 23.92 16.85
CA LYS A 455 38.06 25.31 16.34
C LYS A 455 36.74 26.02 16.68
N GLN A 456 35.64 25.28 16.74
CA GLN A 456 34.31 25.80 17.08
C GLN A 456 34.01 25.81 18.59
N GLY A 457 35.00 25.48 19.44
CA GLY A 457 34.84 25.50 20.90
C GLY A 457 33.85 24.47 21.45
N TRP A 458 33.64 23.35 20.74
CA TRP A 458 32.69 22.33 21.19
C TRP A 458 33.14 21.70 22.50
N ALA A 459 32.19 21.55 23.43
CA ALA A 459 32.41 20.79 24.66
C ALA A 459 32.74 19.32 24.30
N ALA A 460 33.72 18.74 25.00
CA ALA A 460 34.20 17.38 24.73
C ALA A 460 33.08 16.32 24.73
N GLY A 461 32.07 16.50 25.58
CA GLY A 461 30.91 15.60 25.65
C GLY A 461 29.93 15.71 24.46
N VAL A 462 29.92 16.84 23.75
CA VAL A 462 29.14 17.00 22.50
C VAL A 462 29.89 16.32 21.37
N LEU A 463 31.19 16.61 21.24
CA LEU A 463 32.05 15.97 20.24
C LEU A 463 32.01 14.44 20.33
N LEU A 464 32.14 13.89 21.54
CA LEU A 464 32.09 12.45 21.76
C LEU A 464 30.75 11.83 21.34
N ARG A 465 29.63 12.49 21.68
CA ARG A 465 28.29 12.03 21.27
C ARG A 465 28.09 12.09 19.77
N THR A 466 28.60 13.13 19.10
CA THR A 466 28.51 13.25 17.64
C THR A 466 29.35 12.20 16.93
N ILE A 467 30.56 11.92 17.43
CA ILE A 467 31.44 10.84 16.90
C ILE A 467 30.78 9.48 17.10
N LEU A 468 30.23 9.20 18.28
CA LEU A 468 29.53 7.94 18.55
C LEU A 468 28.27 7.77 17.71
N ALA A 469 27.48 8.82 17.53
CA ALA A 469 26.29 8.80 16.68
C ALA A 469 26.64 8.61 15.20
N ALA A 470 27.69 9.27 14.70
CA ALA A 470 28.17 9.09 13.33
C ALA A 470 28.73 7.68 13.11
N ALA A 471 29.51 7.16 14.06
CA ALA A 471 30.03 5.81 14.01
C ALA A 471 28.90 4.76 14.05
N TYR A 472 27.86 4.98 14.87
CA TYR A 472 26.68 4.10 14.97
C TYR A 472 25.84 4.12 13.69
N ALA A 473 25.59 5.31 13.12
CA ALA A 473 24.87 5.44 11.87
C ALA A 473 25.63 4.77 10.72
N CYS A 474 26.95 4.96 10.66
CA CYS A 474 27.79 4.34 9.64
C CYS A 474 27.84 2.81 9.81
N SER A 475 28.02 2.30 11.02
CA SER A 475 28.01 0.85 11.30
C SER A 475 26.65 0.21 11.03
N SER A 476 25.54 0.93 11.28
CA SER A 476 24.18 0.45 10.99
C SER A 476 23.90 0.38 9.49
N VAL A 477 24.28 1.40 8.73
CA VAL A 477 24.17 1.39 7.26
C VAL A 477 25.00 0.26 6.66
N TRP A 478 26.20 0.02 7.19
CA TRP A 478 27.08 -1.08 6.75
C TRP A 478 26.58 -2.46 7.17
N PHE A 479 26.03 -2.61 8.38
CA PHE A 479 25.38 -3.85 8.81
C PHE A 479 24.20 -4.19 7.90
N ILE A 480 23.33 -3.20 7.65
CA ILE A 480 22.18 -3.36 6.76
C ILE A 480 22.64 -3.70 5.34
N SER A 481 23.64 -2.98 4.81
CA SER A 481 24.18 -3.26 3.47
C SER A 481 24.83 -4.64 3.39
N GLY A 482 25.58 -5.05 4.43
CA GLY A 482 26.20 -6.37 4.52
C GLY A 482 25.18 -7.51 4.63
N VAL A 483 24.08 -7.30 5.35
CA VAL A 483 22.94 -8.23 5.42
C VAL A 483 22.23 -8.32 4.06
N LEU A 484 21.98 -7.19 3.40
CA LEU A 484 21.31 -7.15 2.09
C LEU A 484 22.16 -7.77 0.97
N LEU A 485 23.49 -7.65 1.05
CA LEU A 485 24.43 -8.24 0.10
C LEU A 485 24.82 -9.70 0.45
N GLY A 486 24.21 -10.30 1.47
CA GLY A 486 24.47 -11.69 1.87
C GLY A 486 25.88 -11.94 2.43
N ASN A 487 26.57 -10.90 2.89
CA ASN A 487 27.94 -11.01 3.39
C ASN A 487 27.95 -11.59 4.81
N ARG A 488 28.47 -12.81 4.96
CA ARG A 488 28.57 -13.54 6.24
C ARG A 488 29.35 -12.80 7.33
N MET A 489 30.21 -11.85 6.96
CA MET A 489 31.00 -11.05 7.91
C MET A 489 30.21 -9.89 8.56
N ALA A 490 29.01 -9.54 8.05
CA ALA A 490 28.17 -8.49 8.63
C ALA A 490 27.79 -8.79 10.09
N TRP A 491 27.84 -10.05 10.49
CA TRP A 491 27.54 -10.49 11.86
C TRP A 491 28.65 -10.16 12.88
N GLY A 492 29.88 -9.90 12.42
CA GLY A 492 30.98 -9.44 13.28
C GLY A 492 30.98 -7.93 13.54
N PHE A 493 30.18 -7.16 12.79
CA PHE A 493 30.17 -5.69 12.84
C PHE A 493 29.77 -5.11 14.21
N PRO A 494 28.78 -5.66 14.95
CA PRO A 494 28.44 -5.16 16.28
C PRO A 494 29.59 -5.32 17.29
N ALA A 495 30.30 -6.45 17.25
CA ALA A 495 31.45 -6.70 18.10
C ALA A 495 32.63 -5.78 17.75
N MET A 496 32.85 -5.53 16.45
CA MET A 496 33.85 -4.57 15.99
C MET A 496 33.48 -3.12 16.30
N PHE A 497 32.19 -2.75 16.24
CA PHE A 497 31.71 -1.43 16.64
C PHE A 497 31.96 -1.18 18.12
N LEU A 498 31.70 -2.17 18.97
CA LEU A 498 32.00 -2.10 20.41
C LEU A 498 33.51 -1.96 20.66
N ALA A 499 34.35 -2.72 19.96
CA ALA A 499 35.80 -2.63 20.07
C ALA A 499 36.35 -1.28 19.57
N ALA A 500 35.83 -0.76 18.44
CA ALA A 500 36.21 0.52 17.87
C ALA A 500 35.72 1.69 18.74
N ALA A 501 34.49 1.63 19.27
CA ALA A 501 33.97 2.62 20.20
C ALA A 501 34.79 2.64 21.50
N ALA A 502 35.18 1.48 22.03
CA ALA A 502 36.08 1.40 23.18
C ALA A 502 37.44 2.02 22.89
N CYS A 503 38.05 1.73 21.72
CA CYS A 503 39.30 2.37 21.30
C CYS A 503 39.16 3.89 21.13
N PHE A 504 38.08 4.37 20.52
CA PHE A 504 37.83 5.81 20.33
C PHE A 504 37.58 6.54 21.65
N CYS A 505 36.87 5.92 22.60
CA CYS A 505 36.72 6.45 23.95
C CYS A 505 38.09 6.55 24.65
N SER A 506 38.94 5.52 24.49
CA SER A 506 40.30 5.49 25.05
C SER A 506 41.18 6.59 24.47
N LEU A 507 41.19 6.74 23.14
CA LEU A 507 41.99 7.75 22.44
C LEU A 507 41.52 9.18 22.75
N SER A 508 40.20 9.38 22.83
CA SER A 508 39.61 10.68 23.20
C SER A 508 39.99 11.08 24.62
N LEU A 509 40.03 10.13 25.57
CA LEU A 509 40.51 10.38 26.94
C LEU A 509 41.99 10.76 26.98
N VAL A 510 42.83 10.15 26.14
CA VAL A 510 44.26 10.51 26.01
C VAL A 510 44.44 11.91 25.42
N ILE A 511 43.67 12.26 24.38
CA ILE A 511 43.71 13.60 23.75
C ILE A 511 43.17 14.69 24.70
N ILE A 512 42.20 14.36 25.56
CA ILE A 512 41.67 15.27 26.58
C ILE A 512 42.69 15.47 27.72
N ARG A 513 43.42 14.41 28.11
CA ARG A 513 44.46 14.49 29.15
C ARG A 513 45.73 15.19 28.69
N THR A 514 46.08 15.10 27.41
CA THR A 514 47.21 15.82 26.81
C THR A 514 46.84 17.27 26.49
N ARG A 515 46.49 18.04 27.52
CA ARG A 515 46.59 19.50 27.41
C ARG A 515 48.08 19.85 27.30
N PRO A 516 48.54 20.61 26.29
CA PRO A 516 49.88 21.14 26.36
C PRO A 516 49.99 21.96 27.66
N PRO A 517 51.10 21.84 28.41
CA PRO A 517 51.33 22.73 29.55
C PRO A 517 51.17 24.16 29.05
N LYS A 518 50.46 24.98 29.83
CA LYS A 518 50.37 26.41 29.54
C LYS A 518 51.80 26.93 29.47
N LEU A 519 52.29 27.22 28.26
CA LEU A 519 53.48 28.05 28.09
C LEU A 519 53.14 29.37 28.75
N GLY A 520 53.85 29.65 29.85
CA GLY A 520 53.64 30.81 30.69
C GLY A 520 53.72 32.09 29.87
N LYS A 521 52.85 33.04 30.24
CA LYS A 521 53.17 34.46 30.10
C LYS A 521 53.76 34.92 31.42
#